data_AF-A0A7Z9ZZ33-F1
#
_entry.id   AF-A0A7Z9ZZ33-F1
#
_cell.length_a   1.000
_cell.length_b   1.000
_cell.length_c   1.000
_cell.angle_alpha   90.00
_cell.angle_beta   90.00
_cell.angle_gamma   90.00
#
_symmetry.space_group_name_H-M   'P 1'
#
loop_
_entity.id
_entity.type
_entity.pdbx_description
1 polymer ?
#
loop_
_entity_poly.entity_id
_entity_poly.type
_entity_poly.pdbx_seq_one_letter_code
_entity_poly.pdbx_strand_id
1 'polypeptide(L)'
;MGRARKWPLVLLLLLFFVGQLSVVPQVFRGLKPECILIFVACVGLYAGPRWGIGLGIVGGALEAVFEGRSAGAFILSRAISGLLGGVIGERAFKENLFVASFIGVVCTWAGEATFGVVSPTMTLLDWLKVTAVE
;
A
#
# COMPACT_ATOMS: atom_id res chain seq x y z
N MET A 1 15.24 26.74 4.75
CA MET A 1 14.98 25.29 4.61
C MET A 1 15.02 24.93 3.12
N GLY A 2 16.15 24.43 2.64
CA GLY A 2 16.36 24.15 1.21
C GLY A 2 15.32 23.16 0.68
N ARG A 3 14.94 23.31 -0.60
CA ARG A 3 14.05 22.41 -1.34
C ARG A 3 14.61 20.99 -1.27
N ALA A 4 14.22 20.24 -0.24
CA ALA A 4 14.67 18.87 -0.04
C ALA A 4 14.31 18.09 -1.32
N ARG A 5 15.33 17.58 -1.99
CA ARG A 5 15.20 16.90 -3.28
C ARG A 5 14.46 15.59 -2.98
N LYS A 6 13.19 15.46 -3.41
CA LYS A 6 12.30 14.30 -3.09
C LYS A 6 12.37 13.13 -4.08
N TRP A 7 13.16 13.25 -5.16
CA TRP A 7 13.50 12.17 -6.09
C TRP A 7 14.01 10.85 -5.45
N PRO A 8 14.73 10.81 -4.30
CA PRO A 8 15.10 9.53 -3.68
C PRO A 8 13.88 8.69 -3.29
N LEU A 9 12.72 9.30 -3.02
CA LEU A 9 11.49 8.54 -2.71
C LEU A 9 11.01 7.74 -3.92
N VAL A 10 11.18 8.25 -5.13
CA VAL A 10 10.84 7.53 -6.37
C VAL A 10 11.82 6.38 -6.60
N LEU A 11 13.11 6.59 -6.34
CA LEU A 11 14.10 5.50 -6.40
C LEU A 11 13.82 4.42 -5.37
N LEU A 12 13.44 4.82 -4.14
CA LEU A 12 13.08 3.87 -3.10
C LEU A 12 11.83 3.07 -3.48
N LEU A 13 10.82 3.71 -4.08
CA LEU A 13 9.64 3.01 -4.61
C LEU A 13 10.05 1.90 -5.60
N LEU A 14 10.91 2.23 -6.57
CA LEU A 14 11.38 1.26 -7.55
C LEU A 14 12.19 0.13 -6.90
N LEU A 15 13.04 0.46 -5.92
CA LEU A 15 13.79 -0.53 -5.16
C LEU A 15 12.86 -1.50 -4.41
N PHE A 16 11.86 -0.98 -3.70
CA PHE A 16 10.86 -1.81 -3.00
C PHE A 16 10.07 -2.68 -3.97
N PHE A 17 9.69 -2.14 -5.12
CA PHE A 17 8.98 -2.90 -6.15
C PHE A 17 9.80 -4.07 -6.69
N VAL A 18 11.06 -3.82 -7.07
CA VAL A 18 11.96 -4.88 -7.57
C VAL A 18 12.23 -5.92 -6.49
N GLY A 19 12.40 -5.49 -5.23
CA GLY A 19 12.54 -6.39 -4.09
C GLY A 19 11.32 -7.28 -3.88
N GLN A 20 10.11 -6.71 -3.99
CA GLN A 20 8.84 -7.42 -3.87
C GLN A 20 8.67 -8.48 -4.98
N LEU A 21 9.12 -8.20 -6.21
CA LEU A 21 9.01 -9.17 -7.31
C LEU A 21 10.03 -10.31 -7.19
N SER A 22 11.24 -10.03 -6.70
CA SER A 22 12.37 -10.98 -6.76
C SER A 22 12.55 -11.81 -5.48
N VAL A 23 12.54 -11.15 -4.32
CA VAL A 23 13.00 -11.74 -3.05
C VAL A 23 11.85 -12.37 -2.28
N VAL A 24 10.70 -11.68 -2.26
CA VAL A 24 9.54 -12.07 -1.46
C VAL A 24 9.01 -13.48 -1.81
N PRO A 25 8.87 -13.89 -3.08
CA PRO A 25 8.37 -15.22 -3.41
C PRO A 25 9.27 -16.35 -2.91
N GLN A 26 10.58 -16.10 -2.82
CA GLN A 26 11.57 -17.09 -2.41
C GLN A 26 11.58 -17.29 -0.88
N VAL A 27 11.34 -16.22 -0.13
CA VAL A 27 11.42 -16.23 1.34
C VAL A 27 10.10 -16.68 1.98
N PHE A 28 8.97 -16.26 1.42
CA PHE A 28 7.67 -16.36 2.09
C PHE A 28 6.79 -17.54 1.65
N ARG A 29 7.34 -18.50 0.88
CA ARG A 29 6.67 -19.76 0.48
C ARG A 29 5.23 -19.55 -0.03
N GLY A 30 5.00 -18.49 -0.80
CA GLY A 30 3.68 -18.17 -1.38
C GLY A 30 2.86 -17.13 -0.63
N LEU A 31 3.23 -16.72 0.59
CA LEU A 31 2.71 -15.48 1.18
C LEU A 31 3.33 -14.29 0.43
N LYS A 32 2.49 -13.35 0.00
CA LYS A 32 2.92 -12.19 -0.81
C LYS A 32 2.74 -10.90 0.00
N PRO A 33 3.69 -10.53 0.88
CA PRO A 33 3.66 -9.25 1.57
C PRO A 33 3.69 -8.07 0.58
N GLU A 34 2.80 -7.11 0.79
CA GLU A 34 2.67 -5.91 -0.02
C GLU A 34 3.61 -4.80 0.47
N CYS A 35 4.86 -4.83 0.00
CA CYS A 35 5.89 -3.86 0.38
C CYS A 35 5.57 -2.44 -0.11
N ILE A 36 4.95 -2.30 -1.29
CA ILE A 36 4.55 -0.99 -1.82
C ILE A 36 3.51 -0.31 -0.92
N LEU A 37 2.53 -1.06 -0.43
CA LEU A 37 1.47 -0.52 0.42
C LEU A 37 2.05 0.12 1.68
N ILE A 38 2.91 -0.61 2.39
CA ILE A 38 3.59 -0.14 3.59
C ILE A 38 4.50 1.05 3.27
N PHE A 39 5.27 0.97 2.19
CA PHE A 39 6.16 2.05 1.76
C PHE A 39 5.39 3.36 1.53
N VAL A 40 4.29 3.31 0.80
CA VAL A 40 3.47 4.48 0.48
C VAL A 40 2.84 5.08 1.75
N ALA A 41 2.38 4.24 2.69
CA ALA A 41 1.90 4.70 3.99
C ALA A 41 3.00 5.46 4.77
N CYS A 42 4.22 4.93 4.79
CA CYS A 42 5.39 5.58 5.40
C CYS A 42 5.75 6.91 4.71
N VAL A 43 5.67 6.96 3.37
CA VAL A 43 5.89 8.21 2.62
C VAL A 43 4.81 9.23 2.97
N GLY A 44 3.54 8.82 3.08
CA GLY A 44 2.48 9.68 3.59
C GLY A 44 2.87 10.27 4.94
N LEU A 45 3.18 9.42 5.92
CA LEU A 45 3.55 9.81 7.29
C LEU A 45 4.73 10.79 7.33
N TYR A 46 5.73 10.58 6.49
CA TYR A 46 6.97 11.36 6.49
C TYR A 46 6.89 12.63 5.64
N ALA A 47 6.42 12.51 4.39
CA ALA A 47 6.48 13.55 3.36
C ALA A 47 5.15 14.27 3.10
N GLY A 48 4.08 13.86 3.79
CA GLY A 48 2.75 14.45 3.78
C GLY A 48 1.78 13.80 2.77
N PRO A 49 0.49 14.16 2.84
CA PRO A 49 -0.59 13.49 2.11
C PRO A 49 -0.45 13.61 0.59
N ARG A 50 0.02 14.76 0.08
CA ARG A 50 0.24 14.95 -1.37
C ARG A 50 1.24 13.95 -1.95
N TRP A 51 2.33 13.69 -1.22
CA TRP A 51 3.36 12.74 -1.66
C TRP A 51 2.92 11.29 -1.44
N GLY A 52 2.21 11.01 -0.34
CA GLY A 52 1.59 9.71 -0.10
C GLY A 52 0.62 9.32 -1.22
N ILE A 53 -0.31 10.21 -1.59
CA ILE A 53 -1.24 9.95 -2.71
C ILE A 53 -0.47 9.77 -4.02
N GLY A 54 0.44 10.69 -4.35
CA GLY A 54 1.16 10.66 -5.62
C GLY A 54 1.95 9.37 -5.82
N LEU A 55 2.73 8.95 -4.82
CA LEU A 55 3.47 7.69 -4.89
C LEU A 55 2.56 6.47 -4.75
N GLY A 56 1.41 6.59 -4.07
CA GLY A 56 0.40 5.54 -4.00
C GLY A 56 -0.23 5.26 -5.36
N ILE A 57 -0.55 6.30 -6.12
CA ILE A 57 -1.05 6.16 -7.50
C ILE A 57 0.01 5.51 -8.39
N VAL A 58 1.26 5.99 -8.33
CA VAL A 58 2.35 5.44 -9.15
C VAL A 58 2.65 3.99 -8.76
N GLY A 59 2.78 3.70 -7.47
CA GLY A 59 3.04 2.35 -6.95
C GLY A 59 1.91 1.38 -7.26
N GLY A 60 0.66 1.79 -7.04
CA GLY A 60 -0.52 0.99 -7.37
C GLY A 60 -0.67 0.75 -8.88
N ALA A 61 -0.33 1.73 -9.72
CA ALA A 61 -0.31 1.54 -11.17
C ALA A 61 0.79 0.56 -11.60
N LEU A 62 1.97 0.61 -10.98
CA LEU A 62 3.05 -0.36 -11.23
C LEU A 62 2.62 -1.78 -10.84
N GLU A 63 2.02 -1.97 -9.66
CA GLU A 63 1.52 -3.28 -9.24
C GLU A 63 0.42 -3.78 -10.16
N ALA A 64 -0.51 -2.92 -10.55
CA ALA A 64 -1.58 -3.27 -11.48
C ALA A 64 -1.07 -3.85 -12.81
N VAL A 65 0.01 -3.26 -13.37
CA VAL A 65 0.61 -3.71 -14.63
C VAL A 65 1.24 -5.09 -14.49
N PHE A 66 1.89 -5.38 -13.36
CA PHE A 66 2.64 -6.62 -13.16
C PHE A 66 1.78 -7.76 -12.59
N GLU A 67 0.77 -7.45 -11.79
CA GLU A 67 -0.15 -8.45 -11.24
C GLU A 67 -1.29 -8.80 -12.20
N GLY A 68 -1.54 -7.94 -13.21
CA GLY A 68 -2.57 -8.17 -14.23
C GLY A 68 -4.00 -8.16 -13.69
N ARG A 69 -4.23 -7.63 -12.48
CA ARG A 69 -5.53 -7.61 -11.79
C ARG A 69 -5.96 -6.19 -11.46
N SER A 70 -7.26 -5.93 -11.59
CA SER A 70 -8.02 -4.73 -11.16
C SER A 70 -7.17 -3.48 -10.89
N ALA A 71 -6.73 -2.79 -11.96
CA ALA A 71 -5.84 -1.64 -11.84
C ALA A 71 -6.39 -0.53 -10.92
N GLY A 72 -7.70 -0.28 -10.97
CA GLY A 72 -8.37 0.69 -10.11
C GLY A 72 -8.26 0.34 -8.61
N ALA A 73 -8.33 -0.95 -8.26
CA ALA A 73 -8.26 -1.39 -6.86
C ALA A 73 -6.86 -1.17 -6.28
N PHE A 74 -5.81 -1.49 -7.03
CA PHE A 74 -4.42 -1.21 -6.62
C PHE A 74 -4.18 0.30 -6.48
N ILE A 75 -4.55 1.09 -7.49
CA ILE A 75 -4.34 2.55 -7.45
C ILE A 75 -5.07 3.17 -6.24
N LEU A 76 -6.34 2.81 -6.04
CA LEU A 76 -7.17 3.41 -5.00
C LEU A 76 -6.72 3.00 -3.59
N SER A 77 -6.43 1.71 -3.37
CA SER A 77 -5.98 1.21 -2.06
C SER A 77 -4.68 1.87 -1.61
N ARG A 78 -3.66 1.92 -2.49
CA ARG A 78 -2.35 2.53 -2.17
C ARG A 78 -2.47 4.04 -1.99
N ALA A 79 -3.28 4.70 -2.80
CA ALA A 79 -3.54 6.13 -2.64
C ALA A 79 -4.21 6.45 -1.30
N ILE A 80 -5.18 5.64 -0.85
CA ILE A 80 -5.85 5.81 0.43
C ILE A 80 -4.89 5.57 1.60
N SER A 81 -4.08 4.52 1.58
CA SER A 81 -3.07 4.30 2.62
C SER A 81 -2.05 5.44 2.70
N GLY A 82 -1.60 5.95 1.55
CA GLY A 82 -0.72 7.12 1.50
C GLY A 82 -1.38 8.41 2.01
N LEU A 83 -2.65 8.63 1.69
CA LEU A 83 -3.43 9.75 2.21
C LEU A 83 -3.59 9.65 3.72
N LEU A 84 -4.01 8.50 4.24
CA LEU A 84 -4.20 8.28 5.67
C LEU A 84 -2.89 8.46 6.44
N GLY A 85 -1.80 7.87 5.94
CA GLY A 85 -0.47 8.06 6.52
C GLY A 85 -0.11 9.55 6.60
N GLY A 86 -0.40 10.31 5.53
CA GLY A 86 -0.16 11.76 5.50
C GLY A 86 -1.01 12.57 6.47
N VAL A 87 -2.32 12.37 6.46
CA VAL A 87 -3.25 13.11 7.32
C VAL A 87 -3.00 12.80 8.80
N ILE A 88 -2.76 11.53 9.13
CA ILE A 88 -2.47 11.12 10.50
C ILE A 88 -1.07 11.61 10.91
N GLY A 89 -0.08 11.53 10.00
CA GLY A 89 1.30 11.97 10.25
C GLY A 89 1.48 13.48 10.42
N GLU A 90 0.54 14.29 9.94
CA GLU A 90 0.49 15.73 10.24
C GLU A 90 -0.01 16.02 11.66
N ARG A 91 -0.77 15.11 12.26
CA ARG A 91 -1.42 15.30 13.57
C ARG A 91 -0.79 14.47 14.69
N ALA A 92 -0.05 13.42 14.36
CA ALA A 92 0.50 12.47 15.31
C ALA A 92 2.00 12.69 15.59
N PHE A 93 2.46 12.29 16.78
CA PHE A 93 3.87 12.24 17.15
C PHE A 93 4.61 11.12 16.41
N LYS A 94 5.01 11.40 15.17
CA LYS A 94 5.76 10.48 14.30
C LYS A 94 7.18 10.14 14.79
N GLU A 95 7.67 10.81 15.83
CA GLU A 95 8.95 10.50 16.48
C GLU A 95 8.85 9.32 17.46
N ASN A 96 7.64 9.04 17.96
CA ASN A 96 7.42 7.88 18.81
C ASN A 96 7.23 6.64 17.93
N LEU A 97 8.16 5.70 18.05
CA LEU A 97 8.15 4.46 17.27
C LEU A 97 6.83 3.68 17.42
N PHE A 98 6.27 3.62 18.63
CA PHE A 98 4.99 2.92 18.87
C PHE A 98 3.84 3.56 18.11
N VAL A 99 3.80 4.90 18.09
CA VAL A 99 2.75 5.65 17.38
C VAL A 99 2.91 5.45 15.87
N ALA A 100 4.14 5.56 15.35
CA ALA A 100 4.41 5.33 13.93
C ALA A 100 4.05 3.91 13.48
N SER A 101 4.39 2.89 14.28
CA SER A 101 4.03 1.51 14.01
C SER A 101 2.52 1.29 14.02
N PHE A 102 1.80 1.84 15.01
CA PHE A 102 0.34 1.73 15.07
C PHE A 102 -0.33 2.38 13.86
N ILE A 103 0.14 3.56 13.45
CA ILE A 103 -0.37 4.23 12.23
C ILE A 103 -0.09 3.37 10.99
N GLY A 104 1.07 2.75 10.90
CA GLY A 104 1.40 1.82 9.82
C GLY A 104 0.40 0.66 9.74
N VAL A 105 0.06 0.04 10.87
CA VAL A 105 -0.96 -1.03 10.94
C VAL A 105 -2.32 -0.52 10.45
N VAL A 106 -2.76 0.64 10.94
CA VAL A 106 -4.05 1.24 10.53
C VAL A 106 -4.08 1.56 9.04
N CYS A 107 -3.02 2.15 8.50
CA CYS A 107 -2.94 2.50 7.08
C CYS A 107 -2.92 1.27 6.20
N THR A 108 -2.23 0.21 6.62
CA THR A 108 -2.16 -1.06 5.88
C THR A 108 -3.52 -1.75 5.90
N TRP A 109 -4.13 -1.87 7.07
CA TRP A 109 -5.47 -2.45 7.21
C TRP A 109 -6.52 -1.71 6.36
N ALA A 110 -6.49 -0.37 6.37
CA ALA A 110 -7.40 0.43 5.55
C ALA A 110 -7.15 0.25 4.04
N GLY A 111 -5.89 0.12 3.63
CA GLY A 111 -5.51 -0.15 2.25
C GLY A 111 -6.02 -1.49 1.76
N GLU A 112 -5.77 -2.55 2.54
CA GLU A 112 -6.25 -3.91 2.27
C GLU A 112 -7.78 -3.99 2.27
N ALA A 113 -8.44 -3.36 3.25
CA ALA A 113 -9.91 -3.30 3.30
C ALA A 113 -10.48 -2.62 2.05
N THR A 114 -9.85 -1.51 1.61
CA THR A 114 -10.23 -0.83 0.37
C THR A 114 -10.02 -1.76 -0.83
N PHE A 115 -8.87 -2.42 -0.91
CA PHE A 115 -8.58 -3.34 -1.99
C PHE A 115 -9.59 -4.50 -2.04
N GLY A 116 -9.95 -5.08 -0.89
CA GLY A 116 -10.95 -6.14 -0.81
C GLY A 116 -12.37 -5.70 -1.23
N VAL A 117 -12.77 -4.47 -0.88
CA VAL A 117 -14.07 -3.91 -1.28
C VAL A 117 -14.12 -3.58 -2.77
N VAL A 118 -13.00 -3.11 -3.33
CA VAL A 118 -12.93 -2.56 -4.70
C VAL A 118 -12.51 -3.61 -5.72
N SER A 119 -11.70 -4.61 -5.33
CA SER A 119 -11.31 -5.70 -6.22
C SER A 119 -12.45 -6.73 -6.32
N PRO A 120 -13.08 -6.88 -7.49
CA PRO A 120 -14.13 -7.87 -7.66
C PRO A 120 -13.44 -9.22 -7.90
N THR A 121 -13.11 -9.94 -6.83
CA THR A 121 -12.59 -11.32 -6.98
C THR A 121 -13.35 -12.38 -6.20
N MET A 122 -14.16 -12.03 -5.21
CA MET A 122 -15.23 -12.90 -4.73
C MET A 122 -16.43 -12.06 -4.27
N THR A 123 -17.53 -12.17 -4.99
CA THR A 123 -18.83 -11.80 -4.41
C THR A 123 -19.15 -12.79 -3.29
N LEU A 124 -19.90 -12.37 -2.26
CA LEU A 124 -20.42 -13.26 -1.19
C LEU A 124 -21.08 -14.54 -1.76
N LEU A 125 -21.63 -14.43 -2.97
CA LEU A 125 -22.17 -15.52 -3.80
C LEU A 125 -21.16 -16.61 -4.16
N ASP A 126 -19.88 -16.30 -4.35
CA ASP A 126 -18.83 -17.28 -4.71
C ASP A 126 -18.40 -18.08 -3.47
N TRP A 127 -18.37 -17.45 -2.30
CA TRP A 127 -18.18 -18.13 -1.02
C TRP A 127 -19.35 -19.06 -0.68
N LEU A 128 -20.59 -18.59 -0.90
CA LEU A 128 -21.80 -19.41 -0.71
C LEU A 128 -21.88 -20.59 -1.68
N LYS A 129 -21.39 -20.45 -2.92
CA LYS A 129 -21.32 -21.57 -3.88
C LYS A 129 -20.28 -22.61 -3.49
N VAL A 130 -19.20 -22.22 -2.84
CA VAL A 130 -18.17 -23.15 -2.35
C VAL A 130 -18.66 -23.89 -1.10
N THR A 131 -19.43 -23.24 -0.22
CA THR A 131 -19.98 -23.87 0.99
C THR A 131 -21.32 -24.58 0.80
N ALA A 132 -22.05 -24.32 -0.29
CA ALA A 132 -23.29 -25.01 -0.63
C ALA A 132 -23.10 -26.26 -1.52
N VAL A 133 -21.86 -26.61 -1.86
CA VAL A 133 -21.50 -27.81 -2.63
C VAL A 133 -20.97 -28.94 -1.73
N GLU A 134 -21.02 -28.78 -0.40
CA GLU A 134 -20.87 -29.88 0.56
C GLU A 134 -22.22 -30.43 1.03
#